data_AF-A0A8S9W4H5-F1
#
_entry.id   AF-A0A8S9W4H5-F1
#
_cell.length_a   1.000
_cell.length_b   1.000
_cell.length_c   1.000
_cell.angle_alpha   90.00
_cell.angle_beta   90.00
_cell.angle_gamma   90.00
#
_symmetry.space_group_name_H-M   'P 1'
#
loop_
_entity.id
_entity.type
_entity.pdbx_description
1 polymer ?
#
loop_
_entity_poly.entity_id
_entity_poly.type
_entity_poly.pdbx_seq_one_letter_code
_entity_poly.pdbx_strand_id
1 'polypeptide(L)' 'MDDIVPALWGTVSVTALLTFIVLYPFYIKKYKRHKYKGIVKGMGESLGSPARAIIYPIGFLIGYLICIILNI' A
#
# COMPACT_ATOMS: atom_id res chain seq x y z
N MET A 1 16.51 -1.88 -22.43
CA MET A 1 15.06 -1.55 -22.36
C MET A 1 14.26 -2.77 -21.87
N ASP A 2 14.81 -3.98 -22.05
CA ASP A 2 14.20 -5.26 -21.65
C ASP A 2 14.08 -5.50 -20.14
N ASP A 3 14.94 -4.89 -19.31
CA ASP A 3 14.87 -5.04 -17.84
C ASP A 3 13.88 -4.09 -17.15
N ILE A 4 13.43 -3.03 -17.84
CA ILE A 4 12.55 -2.01 -17.26
C ILE A 4 11.13 -2.56 -17.10
N VAL A 5 10.67 -3.35 -18.07
CA VAL A 5 9.32 -3.92 -18.08
C VAL A 5 9.09 -4.86 -16.87
N PRO A 6 9.92 -5.89 -16.62
CA PRO A 6 9.76 -6.75 -15.45
C PRO A 6 9.93 -6.00 -14.12
N ALA A 7 10.81 -5.01 -14.04
CA ALA A 7 10.94 -4.15 -12.86
C ALA A 7 9.67 -3.33 -12.59
N LEU A 8 9.04 -2.79 -13.64
CA LEU A 8 7.78 -2.05 -13.53
C LEU A 8 6.65 -2.96 -13.04
N TRP A 9 6.54 -4.17 -13.60
CA TRP A 9 5.57 -5.17 -13.18
C TRP A 9 5.75 -5.56 -11.72
N GLY A 10 7.00 -5.79 -11.29
CA GLY A 10 7.33 -6.06 -9.88
C GLY A 10 6.86 -4.95 -8.95
N THR A 11 7.14 -3.70 -9.27
CA THR A 11 6.73 -2.55 -8.45
C THR A 11 5.21 -2.39 -8.41
N VAL A 12 4.52 -2.57 -9.53
CA VAL A 12 3.05 -2.51 -9.58
C VAL A 12 2.44 -3.60 -8.70
N SER A 13 2.95 -4.84 -8.78
CA SER A 13 2.49 -5.94 -7.93
C SER A 13 2.72 -5.67 -6.44
N VAL A 14 3.91 -5.19 -6.07
CA VAL A 14 4.23 -4.83 -4.67
C VAL A 14 3.33 -3.71 -4.18
N THR A 15 3.11 -2.68 -4.99
CA THR A 15 2.28 -1.53 -4.61
C THR A 15 0.81 -1.90 -4.46
N ALA A 16 0.30 -2.79 -5.32
CA ALA A 16 -1.05 -3.33 -5.20
C ALA A 16 -1.19 -4.15 -3.90
N LEU A 17 -0.23 -5.03 -3.60
CA LEU A 17 -0.20 -5.80 -2.36
C LEU A 17 -0.17 -4.91 -1.12
N LEU A 18 0.68 -3.87 -1.13
CA LEU A 18 0.77 -2.88 -0.06
C LEU A 18 -0.58 -2.18 0.14
N THR A 19 -1.22 -1.78 -0.95
CA THR A 19 -2.53 -1.14 -0.93
C THR A 19 -3.58 -2.04 -0.29
N PHE A 20 -3.60 -3.33 -0.65
CA PHE A 20 -4.51 -4.30 -0.03
C PHE A 20 -4.25 -4.48 1.46
N ILE A 21 -2.99 -4.62 1.88
CA ILE A 21 -2.62 -4.77 3.29
C ILE A 21 -3.04 -3.54 4.11
N VAL A 22 -2.82 -2.36 3.55
CA VAL A 22 -3.09 -1.09 4.23
C VAL A 22 -4.59 -0.77 4.28
N LEU A 23 -5.38 -1.16 3.27
CA LEU A 23 -6.84 -1.05 3.29
C LEU A 23 -7.54 -2.18 4.05
N TYR A 24 -6.89 -3.32 4.24
CA TYR A 24 -7.43 -4.49 4.93
C TYR A 24 -8.08 -4.18 6.29
N PRO A 25 -7.45 -3.43 7.21
CA PRO A 25 -8.08 -3.09 8.49
C PRO A 25 -9.33 -2.23 8.33
N PHE A 26 -9.38 -1.32 7.35
CA PHE A 26 -10.57 -0.50 7.07
C PHE A 26 -11.71 -1.32 6.47
N TYR A 27 -11.38 -2.28 5.61
CA TYR A 27 -12.35 -3.23 5.08
C TYR A 27 -12.96 -4.07 6.21
N ILE A 28 -12.14 -4.63 7.11
CA ILE A 28 -12.65 -5.39 8.26
C ILE A 28 -13.47 -4.50 9.19
N LYS A 29 -13.04 -3.26 9.45
CA LYS A 29 -13.80 -2.30 10.26
C LYS A 29 -15.20 -2.05 9.71
N LYS A 30 -15.34 -1.95 8.38
CA LYS A 30 -16.61 -1.67 7.68
C LYS A 30 -17.52 -2.89 7.54
N TYR A 31 -16.97 -4.04 7.12
CA TYR A 31 -17.78 -5.21 6.75
C TYR A 31 -17.80 -6.32 7.81
N LYS A 32 -16.77 -6.42 8.66
CA LYS A 32 -16.61 -7.52 9.62
C LYS A 32 -16.17 -7.00 10.98
N ARG A 33 -16.97 -6.08 11.54
CA ARG A 33 -16.67 -5.39 12.83
C ARG A 33 -16.38 -6.36 13.98
N HIS A 34 -17.00 -7.54 14.00
CA HIS A 34 -16.73 -8.59 15.00
C HIS A 34 -15.29 -9.14 14.95
N LYS A 35 -14.63 -9.11 13.77
CA LYS A 35 -13.22 -9.48 13.57
C LYS A 35 -12.25 -8.30 13.70
N TYR A 36 -12.75 -7.07 13.83
CA TYR A 36 -11.91 -5.88 14.01
C TYR A 36 -11.39 -5.79 15.46
N LYS A 37 -10.41 -6.63 15.80
CA LYS A 37 -9.81 -6.74 17.13
C LYS A 37 -8.29 -6.99 17.05
N GLY A 38 -7.58 -6.80 18.16
CA GLY A 38 -6.14 -7.07 18.27
C GLY A 38 -5.31 -6.25 17.28
N ILE A 39 -4.44 -6.93 16.54
CA ILE A 39 -3.47 -6.33 15.60
C ILE A 39 -4.18 -5.54 14.49
N VAL A 40 -5.28 -6.06 13.93
CA VAL A 40 -6.03 -5.40 12.86
C VAL A 40 -6.63 -4.08 13.35
N LYS A 41 -7.12 -4.06 14.60
CA LYS A 41 -7.65 -2.84 15.23
C LYS A 41 -6.54 -1.82 15.45
N GLY A 42 -5.40 -2.25 15.99
CA GLY A 42 -4.22 -1.40 16.19
C GLY A 42 -3.72 -0.80 14.88
N MET A 43 -3.64 -1.58 13.81
CA MET A 43 -3.25 -1.10 12.47
C MET A 43 -4.24 -0.07 11.92
N GLY A 44 -5.55 -0.35 11.99
CA GLY A 44 -6.54 0.60 11.47
C GLY A 44 -6.62 1.89 12.27
N GLU A 45 -6.36 1.85 13.58
CA GLU A 45 -6.31 3.03 14.44
C GLU A 45 -5.01 3.82 14.25
N SER A 46 -3.86 3.16 14.05
CA SER A 46 -2.59 3.84 13.77
C SER A 46 -2.59 4.52 12.39
N LEU A 47 -3.21 3.90 11.39
CA LEU A 47 -3.40 4.49 10.06
C LEU A 47 -4.41 5.66 10.10
N GLY A 48 -5.33 5.65 11.07
CA GLY A 48 -6.29 6.71 11.37
C GLY A 48 -7.43 6.83 10.35
N SER A 49 -7.11 7.01 9.07
CA SER A 49 -8.07 7.21 7.99
C SER A 49 -7.64 6.45 6.73
N PRO A 50 -8.58 5.85 5.97
CA PRO A 50 -8.26 5.14 4.73
C PRO A 50 -7.58 6.05 3.71
N ALA A 51 -7.89 7.36 3.73
CA ALA A 51 -7.24 8.34 2.86
C ALA A 51 -5.75 8.49 3.19
N ARG A 52 -5.37 8.54 4.47
CA ARG A 52 -3.97 8.55 4.90
C ARG A 52 -3.27 7.23 4.58
N ALA A 53 -4.00 6.13 4.71
CA ALA A 53 -3.51 4.80 4.40
C ALA A 53 -3.07 4.67 2.93
N ILE A 54 -3.81 5.27 2.01
CA ILE A 54 -3.48 5.28 0.56
C ILE A 54 -2.26 6.17 0.22
N ILE A 55 -1.89 7.12 1.08
CA ILE A 55 -0.70 7.97 0.85
C ILE A 55 0.59 7.12 0.88
N TYR A 56 0.64 6.05 1.67
CA TYR A 56 1.82 5.18 1.76
C TYR A 56 2.17 4.50 0.42
N PRO A 57 1.25 3.76 -0.25
CA PRO A 57 1.55 3.18 -1.56
C PRO A 57 1.78 4.24 -2.63
N ILE A 58 1.10 5.39 -2.58
CA ILE A 58 1.35 6.51 -3.51
C ILE A 58 2.77 7.06 -3.34
N GLY A 59 3.19 7.31 -2.10
CA GLY A 59 4.54 7.79 -1.79
C GLY A 59 5.62 6.80 -2.23
N PHE A 60 5.38 5.50 -2.07
CA PHE A 60 6.26 4.45 -2.57
C PHE A 60 6.38 4.48 -4.10
N LEU A 61 5.25 4.65 -4.82
CA LEU A 61 5.22 4.75 -6.28
C LEU A 61 6.00 5.97 -6.78
N ILE A 62 5.80 7.13 -6.15
CA ILE A 62 6.52 8.37 -6.48
C ILE A 62 8.02 8.22 -6.20
N GLY A 63 8.40 7.67 -5.04
CA GLY A 63 9.80 7.43 -4.69
C GLY A 63 10.48 6.48 -5.67
N TYR A 64 9.78 5.43 -6.11
CA TYR A 64 10.28 4.51 -7.13
C TYR A 64 10.50 5.20 -8.49
N LEU A 65 9.55 6.04 -8.92
CA LEU A 65 9.70 6.83 -10.15
C LEU A 65 10.90 7.78 -10.09
N ILE A 66 11.09 8.47 -8.96
CA ILE A 66 12.27 9.32 -8.74
C ILE A 66 13.56 8.50 -8.81
N CYS A 67 13.57 7.30 -8.21
CA CYS A 67 14.72 6.41 -8.24
C CYS A 67 15.06 5.99 -9.69
N ILE A 68 14.06 5.64 -10.51
CA ILE A 68 14.27 5.34 -11.93
C ILE A 68 14.86 6.55 -12.67
N ILE A 69 14.30 7.75 -12.45
CA ILE A 69 14.75 8.98 -13.12
C ILE A 69 16.19 9.34 -12.72
N LEU A 70 16.58 9.11 -11.47
CA LEU A 70 17.95 9.37 -10.98
C LEU A 70 18.97 8.31 -11.40
N ASN A 71 18.51 7.10 -11.78
CA ASN A 71 19.38 6.00 -12.22
C ASN A 71 19.52 5.91 -13.75
N ILE A 72 18.75 6.70 -14.50
CA ILE A 72 18.85 6.92 -15.95
C ILE A 72 19.86 8.04 -16.23
#